data_AF-A0AA39SLI8-F1
#
_entry.id   AF-A0AA39SLI8-F1
#
_cell.length_a   1.000
_cell.length_b   1.000
_cell.length_c   1.000
_cell.angle_alpha   90.00
_cell.angle_beta   90.00
_cell.angle_gamma   90.00
#
_symmetry.space_group_name_H-M   'P 1'
#
loop_
_entity.id
_entity.type
_entity.pdbx_description
1 polymer ?
#
loop_
_entity_poly.entity_id
_entity_poly.type
_entity_poly.pdbx_seq_one_letter_code
_entity_poly.pdbx_strand_id
1 'polypeptide(L)' 'MYLTLAFSWFNAGLTRLIGRFMLKNVQQGAATTCYVALHPQVNGISGEYFFDSNLSKANAQATNVELAKKLWDFSRDLVK' A
#
# COMPACT_ATOMS: atom_id res chain seq x y z
N MET A 1 -10.80 -39.13 7.30
CA MET A 1 -11.10 -37.99 8.19
C MET A 1 -9.86 -37.46 8.91
N TYR A 2 -9.05 -38.29 9.58
CA TYR A 2 -7.85 -37.81 10.29
C TYR A 2 -6.68 -37.35 9.39
N LEU A 3 -6.45 -38.00 8.25
CA LEU A 3 -5.38 -37.59 7.29
C LEU A 3 -5.66 -36.24 6.61
N THR A 4 -6.91 -35.95 6.27
CA THR A 4 -7.31 -34.67 5.66
C THR A 4 -7.20 -33.51 6.65
N LEU A 5 -7.50 -33.77 7.92
CA LEU A 5 -7.29 -32.80 9.00
C LEU A 5 -5.79 -32.57 9.23
N ALA A 6 -4.97 -33.61 9.34
CA ALA A 6 -3.52 -33.47 9.51
C ALA A 6 -2.86 -32.69 8.36
N PHE A 7 -3.27 -32.95 7.11
CA PHE A 7 -2.83 -32.20 5.93
C PHE A 7 -3.26 -30.73 5.99
N SER A 8 -4.48 -30.45 6.44
CA SER A 8 -4.98 -29.08 6.63
C SER A 8 -4.19 -28.30 7.68
N TRP A 9 -3.85 -28.92 8.81
CA TRP A 9 -3.02 -28.32 9.87
C TRP A 9 -1.60 -28.01 9.38
N PHE A 10 -1.00 -28.91 8.60
CA PHE A 10 0.33 -28.68 8.01
C PHE A 10 0.32 -27.49 7.04
N ASN A 11 -0.67 -27.44 6.13
CA ASN A 11 -0.81 -26.33 5.19
C ASN A 11 -1.05 -24.99 5.91
N ALA A 12 -1.84 -24.98 6.98
CA ALA A 12 -2.06 -23.78 7.80
C ALA A 12 -0.77 -23.31 8.51
N GLY A 13 0.07 -24.23 8.97
CA GLY A 13 1.38 -23.91 9.53
C GLY A 13 2.32 -23.31 8.49
N LEU A 14 2.35 -23.90 7.29
CA LEU A 14 3.20 -23.45 6.18
C LEU A 14 2.79 -22.06 5.68
N THR A 15 1.50 -21.80 5.46
CA THR A 15 1.00 -20.49 5.01
C THR A 15 1.28 -19.39 6.01
N ARG A 16 1.17 -19.68 7.31
CA ARG A 16 1.51 -18.73 8.39
C ARG A 16 3.01 -18.39 8.42
N LEU A 17 3.88 -19.38 8.20
CA LEU A 17 5.32 -19.15 8.09
C LEU A 17 5.66 -18.29 6.88
N ILE A 18 5.16 -18.65 5.69
CA ILE A 18 5.39 -17.89 4.46
C ILE A 18 4.89 -16.45 4.61
N GLY A 19 3.69 -16.25 5.15
CA GLY A 19 3.13 -14.92 5.40
C GLY A 19 4.01 -14.08 6.33
N ARG A 20 4.56 -14.67 7.39
CA ARG A 20 5.43 -13.94 8.34
C ARG A 20 6.74 -13.45 7.71
N PHE A 21 7.29 -14.19 6.75
CA PHE A 21 8.55 -13.81 6.08
C PHE A 21 8.34 -12.91 4.87
N MET A 22 7.18 -12.99 4.20
CA MET A 22 6.92 -12.26 2.95
C MET A 22 6.17 -10.94 3.15
N LEU A 23 5.36 -10.82 4.22
CA LEU A 23 4.56 -9.62 4.46
C LEU A 23 5.35 -8.56 5.23
N LYS A 24 5.18 -7.29 4.83
CA LYS A 24 5.67 -6.15 5.60
C LYS A 24 5.03 -6.16 6.99
N ASN A 25 5.83 -5.82 8.01
CA ASN A 25 5.28 -5.56 9.34
C ASN A 25 4.60 -4.18 9.40
N VAL A 26 3.91 -3.89 10.51
CA VAL A 26 3.17 -2.64 10.70
C VAL A 26 4.08 -1.42 10.57
N GLN A 27 5.26 -1.47 11.18
CA GLN A 27 6.23 -0.37 11.17
C GLN A 27 6.73 -0.08 9.75
N GLN A 28 7.07 -1.11 8.99
CA GLN A 28 7.48 -1.01 7.58
C GLN A 28 6.35 -0.51 6.69
N GLY A 29 5.11 -0.91 6.96
CA GLY A 29 3.94 -0.41 6.24
C GLY A 29 3.66 1.07 6.49
N ALA A 30 3.86 1.54 7.73
CA ALA A 30 3.64 2.94 8.11
C ALA A 30 4.83 3.87 7.79
N ALA A 31 6.03 3.32 7.57
CA ALA A 31 7.28 4.07 7.46
C ALA A 31 7.21 5.23 6.47
N THR A 32 6.78 4.98 5.22
CA THR A 32 6.71 6.02 4.17
C THR A 32 5.74 7.14 4.56
N THR A 33 4.58 6.80 5.14
CA THR A 33 3.59 7.80 5.57
C THR A 33 4.14 8.65 6.71
N CYS A 34 4.76 8.03 7.73
CA CYS A 34 5.39 8.76 8.83
C CYS A 34 6.54 9.65 8.34
N TYR A 35 7.35 9.16 7.40
CA TYR A 35 8.44 9.94 6.80
C TYR A 35 7.89 11.17 6.07
N VAL A 36 6.90 11.00 5.18
CA VAL A 36 6.32 12.11 4.42
C VAL A 36 5.63 13.13 5.33
N ALA A 37 4.97 12.68 6.40
CA ALA A 37 4.23 13.56 7.30
C ALA A 37 5.12 14.34 8.30
N LEU A 38 6.25 13.78 8.72
CA LEU A 38 6.99 14.28 9.88
C LEU A 38 8.44 14.69 9.59
N HIS A 39 9.05 14.20 8.50
CA HIS A 39 10.48 14.38 8.30
C HIS A 39 10.80 15.77 7.71
N PRO A 40 11.73 16.54 8.30
CA PRO A 40 12.02 17.90 7.85
C PRO A 40 12.58 17.97 6.41
N GLN A 41 13.22 16.91 5.93
CA GLN A 41 13.78 16.87 4.56
C GLN A 41 12.74 16.91 3.46
N VAL A 42 11.49 16.54 3.75
CA VAL A 42 10.39 16.58 2.77
C VAL A 42 9.46 17.77 2.99
N ASN A 43 9.79 18.66 3.93
CA ASN A 43 8.99 19.83 4.21
C ASN A 43 8.93 20.74 2.97
N GLY A 44 7.72 21.14 2.59
CA GLY A 44 7.46 21.96 1.40
C GLY A 44 7.44 21.21 0.06
N ILE A 45 7.71 19.90 0.03
CA ILE A 45 7.54 19.09 -1.18
C ILE A 45 6.06 18.73 -1.35
N SER A 46 5.49 18.99 -2.53
CA SER A 46 4.09 18.72 -2.86
C SER A 46 3.97 18.20 -4.30
N GLY A 47 2.95 17.37 -4.56
CA GLY A 47 2.66 16.81 -5.89
C GLY A 47 3.51 15.59 -6.28
N GLU A 48 4.41 15.15 -5.40
CA GLU A 48 5.32 14.03 -5.65
C GLU A 48 4.81 12.70 -5.10
N TYR A 49 5.28 11.60 -5.68
CA TYR A 49 4.98 10.24 -5.24
C TYR A 49 6.16 9.62 -4.49
N PHE A 50 5.90 9.06 -3.31
CA PHE A 50 6.91 8.40 -2.48
C PHE A 50 6.68 6.89 -2.43
N PHE A 51 7.76 6.14 -2.65
CA PHE A 51 7.80 4.68 -2.50
C PHE A 51 8.99 4.30 -1.63
N ASP A 52 8.74 3.52 -0.57
CA ASP A 52 9.74 3.16 0.45
C ASP A 52 10.56 4.37 0.92
N SER A 53 9.88 5.47 1.28
CA SER A 53 10.46 6.75 1.72
C SER A 53 11.35 7.50 0.71
N ASN A 54 11.31 7.13 -0.56
CA ASN A 54 12.06 7.79 -1.63
C ASN A 54 11.13 8.34 -2.71
N LEU A 55 11.55 9.42 -3.39
CA LEU A 55 10.85 9.91 -4.57
C LEU A 55 10.88 8.84 -5.67
N SER A 56 9.72 8.58 -6.28
CA SER A 56 9.57 7.54 -7.29
C SER A 56 8.58 7.97 -8.37
N LYS A 57 8.69 7.33 -9.53
CA LYS A 57 7.80 7.61 -10.65
C LYS A 57 6.44 6.95 -10.44
N ALA A 58 5.39 7.76 -10.42
CA ALA A 58 4.02 7.27 -10.40
C ALA A 58 3.65 6.60 -11.73
N ASN A 59 2.58 5.80 -11.71
CA ASN A 59 1.99 5.24 -12.94
C ASN A 59 1.56 6.38 -13.89
N ALA A 60 1.66 6.17 -15.20
CA ALA A 60 1.24 7.13 -16.22
C ALA A 60 -0.21 7.59 -16.06
N GLN A 61 -1.10 6.73 -15.56
CA GLN A 61 -2.49 7.10 -15.27
C GLN A 61 -2.61 8.09 -14.10
N ALA A 62 -1.73 7.97 -13.10
CA ALA A 62 -1.74 8.84 -11.92
C ALA A 62 -1.36 10.30 -12.26
N THR A 63 -0.62 10.50 -13.36
CA THR A 63 -0.25 11.84 -13.85
C THR A 63 -1.19 12.37 -14.95
N ASN A 64 -2.28 11.65 -15.27
CA ASN A 64 -3.25 12.09 -16.28
C ASN A 64 -4.28 13.06 -15.66
N VAL A 65 -4.13 14.34 -15.97
CA VAL A 65 -4.97 15.43 -15.43
C VAL A 65 -6.44 15.30 -15.85
N GLU A 66 -6.72 14.88 -17.08
CA GLU A 66 -8.10 14.71 -17.56
C GLU A 66 -8.81 13.59 -16.82
N LEU A 67 -8.12 12.47 -16.60
CA LEU A 67 -8.65 11.34 -15.83
C LEU A 67 -8.87 11.72 -14.36
N ALA A 68 -7.92 12.44 -13.75
CA ALA A 68 -8.05 12.94 -12.38
C ALA A 68 -9.30 13.83 -12.21
N LYS A 69 -9.56 14.73 -13.17
CA LYS A 69 -10.77 15.58 -13.16
C LYS A 69 -12.05 14.76 -13.28
N LYS A 70 -12.11 13.82 -14.22
CA LYS A 70 -13.27 12.92 -14.39
C LYS A 70 -13.56 12.12 -13.12
N LEU A 71 -12.51 11.56 -12.49
CA LEU A 71 -12.63 10.80 -11.25
C LEU A 71 -13.14 11.68 -10.08
N TRP A 72 -12.64 12.92 -9.98
CA TRP A 72 -13.09 13.87 -8.98
C TRP A 72 -14.57 14.21 -9.12
N ASP A 73 -15.00 14.56 -10.34
CA ASP A 73 -16.40 14.90 -10.62
C ASP A 73 -17.34 13.73 -10.29
N PHE A 74 -16.98 12.51 -10.74
CA PHE A 74 -17.71 11.29 -10.43
C PHE A 74 -17.80 11.01 -8.92
N SER A 75 -16.68 11.13 -8.20
CA SER A 75 -16.65 10.84 -6.75
C SER A 75 -17.50 11.81 -5.96
N ARG A 76 -17.53 13.10 -6.35
CA ARG A 76 -18.42 14.09 -5.72
C ARG A 76 -19.90 13.76 -5.93
N ASP A 77 -20.26 13.22 -7.08
CA ASP A 77 -21.65 12.84 -7.35
C ASP A 77 -22.08 11.58 -6.60
N LEU A 78 -21.14 10.68 -6.27
CA LEU A 78 -21.42 9.48 -5.47
C LEU A 78 -21.72 9.76 -3.99
N VAL A 79 -21.18 10.85 -3.43
CA VAL A 79 -21.30 11.18 -2.00
C VAL A 79 -22.34 12.28 -1.71
N LYS A 80 -23.10 12.69 -2.73
CA LYS A 80 -24.29 13.53 -2.57
C LYS A 80 -25.49 12.69 -2.16
#